data_AF-A0A353YYE7-F1
#
_entry.id   AF-A0A353YYE7-F1
#
_cell.length_a   1.000
_cell.length_b   1.000
_cell.length_c   1.000
_cell.angle_alpha   90.00
_cell.angle_beta   90.00
_cell.angle_gamma   90.00
#
_symmetry.space_group_name_H-M   'P 1'
#
loop_
_entity.id
_entity.type
_entity.pdbx_description
1 polymer ?
#
loop_
_entity_poly.entity_id
_entity_poly.type
_entity_poly.pdbx_seq_one_letter_code
_entity_poly.pdbx_strand_id
1 'polypeptide(L)'
;MELNLCIRLSQHNNRNTSVFNLKSTKMKKNYLLIALLALVFTACTKQEMEDLHVSESSAVYKSTETMVILHQADLQYVYTPFSGYKAVGFVKVKNVAYSKQVAVRFTLDNGQTWRDTEATYFTTLDDGYEIWSFETEAAPLSRYNMPTIEFAIRYLVEGNEYWDNNNNQNYSMRGVIGTEYAYDFILGDETKVDGKVELRKGFDGFHIFFWAYVQDIAYQKEVTLVYSLDGWQTVHELPGYYSAENPGQSNVDIWKGSELIHGFIYGTSQVEAAIRYRVNGQEHWDNNFKQNYHPVW
;
A
#
# COMPACT_ATOMS: atom_id res chain seq x y z
N MET A 1 -29.24 -10.03 29.22
CA MET A 1 -29.81 -8.68 29.18
C MET A 1 -30.82 -8.67 28.03
N GLU A 2 -32.09 -8.92 28.33
CA GLU A 2 -33.16 -8.87 27.32
C GLU A 2 -33.43 -7.39 26.98
N LEU A 3 -33.27 -7.04 25.71
CA LEU A 3 -33.69 -5.76 25.18
C LEU A 3 -35.07 -5.95 24.53
N ASN A 4 -36.12 -5.52 25.22
CA ASN A 4 -37.45 -5.42 24.65
C ASN A 4 -37.57 -4.10 23.90
N LEU A 5 -37.44 -4.15 22.57
CA LEU A 5 -37.63 -2.99 21.72
C LEU A 5 -39.10 -2.93 21.28
N CYS A 6 -39.85 -1.96 21.80
CA CYS A 6 -41.25 -1.74 21.43
C CYS A 6 -41.31 -0.63 20.36
N ILE A 7 -41.52 -1.01 19.10
CA ILE A 7 -41.66 -0.04 18.00
C ILE A 7 -43.15 0.26 17.80
N ARG A 8 -43.58 1.50 18.04
CA ARG A 8 -44.90 2.00 17.60
C ARG A 8 -44.76 2.63 16.23
N LEU A 9 -45.35 2.01 15.22
CA LEU A 9 -45.61 2.69 13.95
C LEU A 9 -47.00 3.34 14.04
N SER A 10 -47.03 4.66 14.00
CA SER A 10 -48.24 5.46 13.91
C SER A 10 -48.49 5.78 12.44
N GLN A 11 -49.39 5.03 11.79
CA GLN A 11 -50.08 5.51 10.60
C GLN A 11 -51.57 5.67 10.92
N HIS A 12 -52.15 6.74 10.36
CA HIS A 12 -53.54 7.10 10.52
C HIS A 12 -54.46 5.89 10.19
N ASN A 13 -55.33 5.55 11.14
CA ASN A 13 -56.50 4.66 11.01
C ASN A 13 -56.26 3.20 10.58
N ASN A 14 -55.75 2.36 11.50
CA ASN A 14 -56.48 1.20 12.07
C ASN A 14 -55.54 0.34 12.93
N ARG A 15 -56.03 -0.11 14.08
CA ARG A 15 -55.27 -0.88 15.07
C ARG A 15 -55.09 -2.33 14.61
N ASN A 16 -53.85 -2.75 14.39
CA ASN A 16 -53.42 -4.15 14.55
C ASN A 16 -51.94 -4.17 14.98
N THR A 17 -51.70 -4.53 16.25
CA THR A 17 -50.37 -4.74 16.81
C THR A 17 -49.92 -6.18 16.56
N SER A 18 -48.84 -6.35 15.80
CA SER A 18 -48.15 -7.64 15.66
C SER A 18 -46.85 -7.61 16.46
N VAL A 19 -46.65 -8.60 17.33
CA VAL A 19 -45.43 -8.74 18.15
C VAL A 19 -44.54 -9.81 17.52
N PHE A 20 -43.33 -9.43 17.10
CA PHE A 20 -42.31 -10.37 16.64
C PHE A 20 -41.26 -10.60 17.74
N ASN A 21 -41.07 -11.86 18.13
CA ASN A 21 -40.02 -12.27 19.05
C ASN A 21 -38.86 -12.91 18.27
N LEU A 22 -37.69 -12.26 18.28
CA LEU A 22 -36.44 -12.82 17.75
C LEU A 22 -35.60 -13.40 18.90
N LYS A 23 -35.36 -14.72 18.86
CA LYS A 23 -34.37 -15.37 19.75
C LYS A 23 -32.98 -15.22 19.14
N SER A 24 -32.10 -14.51 19.83
CA SER A 24 -30.71 -14.26 19.41
C SER A 24 -29.76 -15.38 19.85
N THR A 25 -29.06 -15.99 18.89
CA THR A 25 -27.75 -16.61 19.10
C THR A 25 -26.67 -15.64 18.63
N LYS A 26 -25.62 -15.48 19.45
CA LYS A 26 -24.52 -14.49 19.38
C LYS A 26 -24.22 -13.94 17.95
N MET A 27 -24.80 -12.78 17.62
CA MET A 27 -24.34 -11.93 16.52
C MET A 27 -23.76 -10.62 17.07
N LYS A 28 -22.59 -10.20 16.55
CA LYS A 28 -21.90 -8.97 16.95
C LYS A 28 -22.69 -7.72 16.49
N LYS A 29 -22.69 -6.68 17.33
CA LYS A 29 -23.49 -5.43 17.24
C LYS A 29 -23.55 -4.75 15.85
N ASN A 30 -22.56 -4.93 15.00
CA ASN A 30 -22.47 -4.24 13.69
C ASN A 30 -23.42 -4.81 12.62
N TYR A 31 -23.84 -6.08 12.74
CA TYR A 31 -24.74 -6.71 11.76
C TYR A 31 -26.22 -6.36 11.96
N LEU A 32 -26.61 -5.97 13.18
CA LEU A 32 -28.00 -5.56 13.48
C LEU A 32 -28.34 -4.20 12.86
N LEU A 33 -27.34 -3.30 12.75
CA LEU A 33 -27.51 -1.96 12.18
C LEU A 33 -27.71 -2.01 10.66
N ILE A 34 -26.99 -2.92 9.98
CA ILE A 34 -27.09 -3.14 8.53
C ILE A 34 -28.45 -3.77 8.17
N ALA A 35 -28.94 -4.71 8.97
CA ALA A 35 -30.28 -5.30 8.78
C ALA A 35 -31.42 -4.29 9.02
N LEU A 36 -31.26 -3.37 9.97
CA LEU A 36 -32.19 -2.26 10.21
C LEU A 36 -32.18 -1.23 9.07
N LEU A 37 -31.01 -0.90 8.50
CA LEU A 37 -30.90 0.00 7.35
C LEU A 37 -31.53 -0.60 6.08
N ALA A 38 -31.37 -1.90 5.83
CA ALA A 38 -31.98 -2.57 4.68
C ALA A 38 -33.53 -2.61 4.73
N LEU A 39 -34.10 -2.66 5.94
CA LEU A 39 -35.55 -2.63 6.16
C LEU A 39 -36.15 -1.21 6.02
N VAL A 40 -35.37 -0.15 6.28
CA VAL A 40 -35.80 1.24 6.05
C VAL A 40 -35.80 1.58 4.56
N PHE A 41 -34.85 1.05 3.77
CA PHE A 41 -34.76 1.29 2.33
C PHE A 41 -35.84 0.58 1.50
N THR A 42 -36.43 -0.50 2.01
CA THR A 42 -37.47 -1.26 1.29
C THR A 42 -38.91 -0.77 1.53
N ALA A 43 -39.11 0.20 2.44
CA ALA A 43 -40.41 0.79 2.74
C ALA A 43 -40.59 2.22 2.19
N CYS A 44 -39.55 2.84 1.62
CA CYS A 44 -39.60 4.21 1.14
C CYS A 44 -39.15 4.34 -0.33
N THR A 45 -39.86 3.68 -1.25
CA THR A 45 -39.68 3.93 -2.69
C THR A 45 -41.00 3.71 -3.42
N LYS A 46 -41.86 4.74 -3.46
CA LYS A 46 -42.83 4.94 -4.54
C LYS A 46 -43.57 6.28 -4.56
N GLN A 47 -43.33 7.20 -3.63
CA GLN A 47 -44.16 8.42 -3.52
C GLN A 47 -43.40 9.75 -3.55
N GLU A 48 -42.07 9.76 -3.65
CA GLU A 48 -41.26 11.00 -3.73
C GLU A 48 -40.55 11.19 -5.09
N MET A 49 -40.83 10.33 -6.08
CA MET A 49 -40.13 10.34 -7.37
C MET A 49 -40.78 11.25 -8.44
N GLU A 50 -41.84 12.00 -8.11
CA GLU A 50 -42.57 12.85 -9.08
C GLU A 50 -42.45 14.37 -8.88
N ASP A 51 -41.74 14.87 -7.85
CA ASP A 51 -41.76 16.32 -7.52
C ASP A 51 -40.40 17.04 -7.43
N LEU A 52 -39.35 16.54 -8.11
CA LEU A 52 -38.06 17.24 -8.20
C LEU A 52 -37.73 17.68 -9.64
N HIS A 53 -38.47 18.65 -10.17
CA HIS A 53 -37.95 19.53 -11.22
C HIS A 53 -37.00 20.55 -10.56
N VAL A 54 -35.77 20.14 -10.29
CA VAL A 54 -34.67 21.03 -9.90
C VAL A 54 -33.71 21.13 -11.08
N SER A 55 -33.50 22.35 -11.52
CA SER A 55 -32.60 22.76 -12.61
C SER A 55 -31.29 21.99 -12.61
N GLU A 56 -30.94 21.39 -13.75
CA GLU A 56 -29.62 20.81 -14.03
C GLU A 56 -28.54 21.90 -13.95
N SER A 57 -28.07 22.17 -12.74
CA SER A 57 -26.71 22.64 -12.53
C SER A 57 -25.80 21.48 -12.87
N SER A 58 -24.95 21.66 -13.89
CA SER A 58 -23.90 20.73 -14.28
C SER A 58 -22.94 20.51 -13.10
N ALA A 59 -23.28 19.58 -12.22
CA ALA A 59 -22.33 19.02 -11.27
C ALA A 59 -21.31 18.24 -12.09
N VAL A 60 -20.18 18.90 -12.36
CA VAL A 60 -18.98 18.26 -12.89
C VAL A 60 -18.61 17.18 -11.87
N TYR A 61 -18.82 15.91 -12.23
CA TYR A 61 -18.17 14.80 -11.55
C TYR A 61 -16.67 14.98 -11.78
N LYS A 62 -16.00 15.66 -10.85
CA LYS A 62 -14.54 15.65 -10.79
C LYS A 62 -14.17 14.19 -10.60
N SER A 63 -13.60 13.54 -11.62
CA SER A 63 -12.97 12.25 -11.40
C SER A 63 -11.94 12.46 -10.29
N THR A 64 -12.04 11.68 -9.23
CA THR A 64 -11.08 11.65 -8.13
C THR A 64 -9.85 10.88 -8.58
N GLU A 65 -9.27 11.28 -9.72
CA GLU A 65 -8.11 10.64 -10.28
C GLU A 65 -6.90 11.06 -9.46
N THR A 66 -6.21 10.07 -8.87
CA THR A 66 -5.00 10.29 -8.09
C THR A 66 -3.91 10.84 -9.01
N MET A 67 -3.48 12.07 -8.78
CA MET A 67 -2.46 12.73 -9.62
C MET A 67 -1.03 12.36 -9.19
N VAL A 68 -0.83 12.13 -7.90
CA VAL A 68 0.43 11.75 -7.28
C VAL A 68 0.13 10.90 -6.06
N ILE A 69 0.90 9.84 -5.87
CA ILE A 69 0.84 9.00 -4.67
C ILE A 69 2.19 8.31 -4.43
N LEU A 70 2.55 8.09 -3.17
CA LEU A 70 3.65 7.19 -2.82
C LEU A 70 3.33 5.78 -3.30
N HIS A 71 4.27 5.15 -4.00
CA HIS A 71 4.19 3.72 -4.32
C HIS A 71 4.76 2.88 -3.17
N GLN A 72 5.98 3.20 -2.77
CA GLN A 72 6.66 2.62 -1.61
C GLN A 72 7.80 3.52 -1.13
N ALA A 73 8.19 3.39 0.14
CA ALA A 73 9.47 3.90 0.64
C ALA A 73 10.17 2.89 1.55
N ASP A 74 11.49 2.84 1.48
CA ASP A 74 12.39 1.96 2.23
C ASP A 74 13.45 2.79 2.97
N LEU A 75 13.61 2.52 4.26
CA LEU A 75 14.61 3.18 5.09
C LEU A 75 15.94 2.46 4.94
N GLN A 76 16.93 3.13 4.35
CA GLN A 76 18.23 2.54 4.10
C GLN A 76 19.30 3.11 5.02
N TYR A 77 20.07 2.21 5.62
CA TYR A 77 21.28 2.57 6.33
C TYR A 77 22.38 2.95 5.34
N VAL A 78 23.09 4.05 5.62
CA VAL A 78 24.21 4.50 4.80
C VAL A 78 25.46 4.73 5.65
N TYR A 79 26.59 4.23 5.16
CA TYR A 79 27.91 4.47 5.72
C TYR A 79 28.45 5.82 5.23
N THR A 80 27.95 6.90 5.82
CA THR A 80 28.53 8.24 5.69
C THR A 80 29.57 8.45 6.82
N PRO A 81 30.36 9.54 6.82
CA PRO A 81 31.30 9.82 7.92
C PRO A 81 30.69 9.82 9.33
N PHE A 82 29.36 9.97 9.45
CA PHE A 82 28.63 9.91 10.71
C PHE A 82 27.67 8.72 10.80
N SER A 83 27.59 7.91 9.73
CA SER A 83 26.51 6.97 9.45
C SER A 83 25.11 7.61 9.53
N GLY A 84 24.14 7.06 8.81
CA GLY A 84 22.81 7.66 8.77
C GLY A 84 21.76 6.74 8.22
N TYR A 85 20.54 7.25 8.22
CA TYR A 85 19.43 6.67 7.48
C TYR A 85 18.97 7.64 6.41
N LYS A 86 18.59 7.13 5.24
CA LYS A 86 17.92 7.89 4.18
C LYS A 86 16.63 7.17 3.81
N ALA A 87 15.62 7.93 3.40
CA ALA A 87 14.46 7.35 2.74
C ALA A 87 14.75 7.26 1.25
N VAL A 88 14.57 6.09 0.67
CA VAL A 88 14.52 5.89 -0.77
C VAL A 88 13.16 5.34 -1.14
N GLY A 89 12.68 5.60 -2.34
CA GLY A 89 11.37 5.08 -2.71
C GLY A 89 10.96 5.41 -4.12
N PHE A 90 9.72 5.05 -4.41
CA PHE A 90 9.08 5.28 -5.70
C PHE A 90 7.77 6.04 -5.52
N VAL A 91 7.53 6.99 -6.41
CA VAL A 91 6.32 7.79 -6.51
C VAL A 91 5.62 7.43 -7.81
N LYS A 92 4.29 7.24 -7.75
CA LYS A 92 3.44 7.09 -8.93
C LYS A 92 2.78 8.43 -9.27
N VAL A 93 2.95 8.93 -10.49
CA VAL A 93 2.35 10.20 -10.96
C VAL A 93 1.56 10.01 -12.25
N LYS A 94 0.47 10.75 -12.41
CA LYS A 94 -0.33 10.70 -13.64
C LYS A 94 0.43 11.38 -14.79
N ASN A 95 0.58 10.70 -15.92
CA ASN A 95 1.29 11.22 -17.09
C ASN A 95 0.38 12.10 -17.96
N VAL A 96 0.19 13.36 -17.57
CA VAL A 96 -0.65 14.32 -18.31
C VAL A 96 0.12 15.24 -19.25
N ALA A 97 1.43 15.45 -19.02
CA ALA A 97 2.30 16.25 -19.89
C ALA A 97 3.77 15.84 -19.75
N TYR A 98 4.60 16.16 -20.74
CA TYR A 98 6.03 15.80 -20.73
C TYR A 98 6.82 16.53 -19.63
N SER A 99 6.65 17.85 -19.50
CA SER A 99 7.39 18.65 -18.51
C SER A 99 6.78 18.49 -17.11
N LYS A 100 7.48 17.74 -16.26
CA LYS A 100 7.09 17.43 -14.88
C LYS A 100 8.19 17.82 -13.91
N GLN A 101 7.81 18.22 -12.70
CA GLN A 101 8.72 18.23 -11.55
C GLN A 101 8.08 17.37 -10.46
N VAL A 102 8.78 16.33 -10.05
CA VAL A 102 8.36 15.46 -8.94
C VAL A 102 9.43 15.63 -7.87
N ALA A 103 9.04 16.07 -6.69
CA ALA A 103 9.97 16.33 -5.59
C ALA A 103 9.42 15.74 -4.29
N VAL A 104 10.32 15.29 -3.43
CA VAL A 104 10.00 14.90 -2.06
C VAL A 104 10.43 16.04 -1.14
N ARG A 105 9.46 16.62 -0.43
CA ARG A 105 9.68 17.58 0.63
C ARG A 105 9.78 16.83 1.95
N PHE A 106 10.90 16.96 2.64
CA PHE A 106 11.20 16.19 3.84
C PHE A 106 11.82 17.04 4.96
N THR A 107 11.73 16.54 6.18
CA THR A 107 12.36 17.08 7.38
C THR A 107 13.08 15.97 8.14
N LEU A 108 14.19 16.34 8.78
CA LEU A 108 15.01 15.46 9.61
C LEU A 108 15.05 15.90 11.08
N ASP A 109 14.28 16.94 11.43
CA ASP A 109 14.33 17.64 12.71
C ASP A 109 12.93 17.98 13.26
N ASN A 110 11.97 17.09 12.98
CA ASN A 110 10.57 17.19 13.40
C ASN A 110 9.89 18.48 12.92
N GLY A 111 10.09 18.83 11.65
CA GLY A 111 9.43 19.95 10.99
C GLY A 111 10.02 21.32 11.28
N GLN A 112 11.19 21.42 11.94
CA GLN A 112 11.87 22.70 12.16
C GLN A 112 12.46 23.24 10.87
N THR A 113 13.04 22.37 10.04
CA THR A 113 13.54 22.69 8.70
C THR A 113 12.98 21.71 7.68
N TRP A 114 12.61 22.25 6.52
CA TRP A 114 12.14 21.48 5.37
C TRP A 114 13.12 21.64 4.21
N ARG A 115 13.38 20.53 3.54
CA ARG A 115 14.25 20.41 2.37
C ARG A 115 13.49 19.70 1.28
N ASP A 116 13.88 19.94 0.03
CA ASP A 116 13.33 19.26 -1.13
C ASP A 116 14.45 18.46 -1.82
N THR A 117 14.12 17.25 -2.27
CA THR A 117 14.95 16.46 -3.18
C THR A 117 14.12 16.15 -4.43
N GLU A 118 14.71 16.30 -5.62
CA GLU A 118 14.02 15.99 -6.87
C GLU A 118 14.01 14.48 -7.10
N ALA A 119 12.85 13.93 -7.42
CA ALA A 119 12.72 12.56 -7.90
C ALA A 119 13.14 12.50 -9.38
N THR A 120 13.57 11.32 -9.81
CA THR A 120 14.00 11.06 -11.19
C THR A 120 13.06 10.08 -11.85
N TYR A 121 12.70 10.32 -13.12
CA TYR A 121 11.89 9.40 -13.91
C TYR A 121 12.53 8.00 -13.92
N PHE A 122 11.72 6.99 -13.64
CA PHE A 122 12.14 5.59 -13.63
C PHE A 122 11.52 4.81 -14.80
N THR A 123 10.19 4.80 -14.92
CA THR A 123 9.49 4.11 -16.02
C THR A 123 8.07 4.62 -16.25
N THR A 124 7.48 4.31 -17.40
CA THR A 124 6.08 4.55 -17.72
C THR A 124 5.28 3.24 -17.63
N LEU A 125 4.08 3.33 -17.06
CA LEU A 125 3.12 2.24 -16.92
C LEU A 125 2.03 2.33 -18.01
N ASP A 126 1.33 1.23 -18.28
CA ASP A 126 0.30 1.19 -19.36
C ASP A 126 -1.01 1.88 -18.95
N ASP A 127 -1.19 2.15 -17.66
CA ASP A 127 -2.38 2.81 -17.08
C ASP A 127 -2.30 4.36 -17.18
N GLY A 128 -1.32 4.88 -17.92
CA GLY A 128 -1.11 6.32 -18.09
C GLY A 128 -0.44 6.98 -16.89
N TYR A 129 0.30 6.21 -16.09
CA TYR A 129 1.11 6.71 -14.99
C TYR A 129 2.61 6.53 -15.25
N GLU A 130 3.42 7.27 -14.52
CA GLU A 130 4.88 7.12 -14.47
C GLU A 130 5.31 6.81 -13.04
N ILE A 131 6.43 6.10 -12.92
CA ILE A 131 7.13 5.87 -11.66
C ILE A 131 8.36 6.75 -11.64
N TRP A 132 8.59 7.40 -10.50
CA TRP A 132 9.71 8.28 -10.25
C TRP A 132 10.42 7.84 -8.97
N SER A 133 11.74 7.65 -9.01
CA SER A 133 12.54 7.25 -7.86
C SER A 133 13.07 8.47 -7.11
N PHE A 134 13.08 8.43 -5.79
CA PHE A 134 13.68 9.48 -4.96
C PHE A 134 14.65 8.92 -3.93
N GLU A 135 15.53 9.79 -3.48
CA GLU A 135 16.43 9.56 -2.35
C GLU A 135 16.56 10.86 -1.55
N THR A 136 16.33 10.80 -0.23
CA THR A 136 16.57 11.94 0.67
C THR A 136 18.03 12.05 1.04
N GLU A 137 18.40 13.22 1.57
CA GLU A 137 19.64 13.34 2.33
C GLU A 137 19.63 12.37 3.52
N ALA A 138 20.82 11.88 3.87
CA ALA A 138 20.99 11.01 5.02
C ALA A 138 20.81 11.80 6.32
N ALA A 139 19.90 11.35 7.16
CA ALA A 139 19.74 11.78 8.53
C ALA A 139 20.85 11.16 9.38
N PRO A 140 21.74 11.97 9.97
CA PRO A 140 22.88 11.44 10.72
C PRO A 140 22.40 10.71 11.97
N LEU A 141 23.08 9.61 12.29
CA LEU A 141 22.86 8.94 13.56
C LEU A 141 23.35 9.83 14.70
N SER A 142 22.55 9.93 15.75
CA SER A 142 22.96 10.57 16.98
C SER A 142 22.86 9.59 18.15
N ARG A 143 23.76 9.72 19.12
CA ARG A 143 23.78 8.86 20.31
C ARG A 143 22.56 9.03 21.23
N TYR A 144 21.75 10.07 21.01
CA TYR A 144 20.65 10.45 21.90
C TYR A 144 19.27 10.43 21.23
N ASN A 145 19.22 10.47 19.91
CA ASN A 145 17.98 10.51 19.16
C ASN A 145 18.13 9.73 17.85
N MET A 146 17.11 8.92 17.55
CA MET A 146 17.01 8.29 16.25
C MET A 146 16.44 9.27 15.25
N PRO A 147 17.01 9.36 14.04
CA PRO A 147 16.42 10.17 13.02
C PRO A 147 15.03 9.64 12.69
N THR A 148 14.08 10.57 12.63
CA THR A 148 12.79 10.36 11.98
C THR A 148 12.84 11.18 10.71
N ILE A 149 12.53 10.54 9.59
CA ILE A 149 12.42 11.20 8.29
C ILE A 149 10.93 11.35 8.04
N GLU A 150 10.43 12.58 8.07
CA GLU A 150 9.05 12.88 7.69
C GLU A 150 9.03 13.51 6.30
N PHE A 151 8.11 13.09 5.43
CA PHE A 151 8.09 13.58 4.07
C PHE A 151 6.70 13.59 3.42
N ALA A 152 6.56 14.42 2.40
CA ALA A 152 5.43 14.48 1.49
C ALA A 152 5.94 14.64 0.05
N ILE A 153 5.10 14.28 -0.91
CA ILE A 153 5.45 14.30 -2.33
C ILE A 153 4.74 15.47 -3.01
N ARG A 154 5.50 16.24 -3.77
CA ARG A 154 5.03 17.35 -4.61
C ARG A 154 5.13 16.94 -6.07
N TYR A 155 4.07 17.18 -6.83
CA TYR A 155 4.04 17.00 -8.27
C TYR A 155 3.57 18.28 -8.96
N LEU A 156 4.44 18.91 -9.75
CA LEU A 156 4.12 20.08 -10.57
C LEU A 156 4.07 19.68 -12.04
N VAL A 157 2.92 19.91 -12.68
CA VAL A 157 2.69 19.62 -14.10
C VAL A 157 1.70 20.61 -14.69
N GLU A 158 2.01 21.14 -15.88
CA GLU A 158 1.20 22.16 -16.56
C GLU A 158 0.85 23.38 -15.68
N GLY A 159 1.75 23.76 -14.76
CA GLY A 159 1.53 24.86 -13.83
C GLY A 159 0.60 24.55 -12.65
N ASN A 160 0.09 23.32 -12.54
CA ASN A 160 -0.69 22.84 -11.40
C ASN A 160 0.18 22.05 -10.43
N GLU A 161 -0.04 22.27 -9.14
CA GLU A 161 0.70 21.61 -8.06
C GLU A 161 -0.22 20.66 -7.28
N TYR A 162 0.23 19.41 -7.15
CA TYR A 162 -0.45 18.34 -6.43
C TYR A 162 0.44 17.83 -5.31
N TRP A 163 -0.20 17.40 -4.22
CA TRP A 163 0.49 16.90 -3.05
C TRP A 163 -0.07 15.55 -2.64
N ASP A 164 0.83 14.61 -2.37
CA ASP A 164 0.55 13.48 -1.51
C ASP A 164 1.28 13.69 -0.18
N ASN A 165 0.51 14.10 0.81
CA ASN A 165 0.98 14.38 2.16
C ASN A 165 0.36 13.42 3.18
N ASN A 166 -0.03 12.21 2.74
CA ASN A 166 -0.66 11.20 3.59
C ASN A 166 -1.82 11.78 4.41
N ASN A 167 -2.79 12.42 3.76
CA ASN A 167 -3.93 13.06 4.42
C ASN A 167 -3.54 14.09 5.50
N ASN A 168 -2.54 14.92 5.21
CA ASN A 168 -1.93 15.92 6.12
C ASN A 168 -1.14 15.34 7.30
N GLN A 169 -0.86 14.04 7.33
CA GLN A 169 -0.03 13.42 8.37
C GLN A 169 1.45 13.38 8.00
N ASN A 170 1.77 13.52 6.70
CA ASN A 170 3.04 13.14 6.09
C ASN A 170 3.35 11.65 6.27
N TYR A 171 4.28 11.15 5.46
CA TYR A 171 4.91 9.87 5.71
C TYR A 171 5.98 10.04 6.78
N SER A 172 6.19 9.02 7.61
CA SER A 172 7.17 9.06 8.70
C SER A 172 7.89 7.73 8.77
N MET A 173 9.22 7.77 8.70
CA MET A 173 10.08 6.58 8.82
C MET A 173 11.07 6.76 9.95
N ARG A 174 11.21 5.76 10.81
CA ARG A 174 12.03 5.88 12.02
C ARG A 174 13.08 4.78 12.13
N GLY A 175 14.34 5.21 12.27
CA GLY A 175 15.43 4.29 12.58
C GLY A 175 15.28 3.66 13.98
N VAL A 176 15.78 2.44 14.17
CA VAL A 176 15.85 1.74 15.47
C VAL A 176 17.29 1.72 16.03
N ILE A 177 17.44 2.06 17.32
CA ILE A 177 18.76 2.07 18.02
C ILE A 177 19.29 0.63 18.13
N GLY A 178 20.59 0.46 17.91
CA GLY A 178 21.30 -0.78 18.27
C GLY A 178 21.12 -1.92 17.27
N THR A 179 20.52 -1.65 16.12
CA THR A 179 20.47 -2.59 15.00
C THR A 179 20.90 -1.87 13.73
N GLU A 180 21.66 -2.57 12.88
CA GLU A 180 21.88 -2.22 11.48
C GLU A 180 20.65 -2.51 10.60
N TYR A 181 19.51 -2.85 11.23
CA TYR A 181 18.33 -3.47 10.61
C TYR A 181 17.04 -2.67 10.87
N ALA A 182 17.10 -1.33 10.85
CA ALA A 182 15.89 -0.55 10.83
C ALA A 182 15.26 -0.60 9.43
N TYR A 183 14.71 -1.76 9.07
CA TYR A 183 13.90 -1.94 7.88
C TYR A 183 12.51 -1.36 8.16
N ASP A 184 12.42 -0.03 8.17
CA ASP A 184 11.13 0.62 8.07
C ASP A 184 10.77 0.66 6.58
N PHE A 185 9.58 0.20 6.25
CA PHE A 185 9.07 0.13 4.89
C PHE A 185 7.65 0.68 4.89
N ILE A 186 7.37 1.61 3.99
CA ILE A 186 6.02 2.13 3.76
C ILE A 186 5.54 1.58 2.44
N LEU A 187 4.42 0.87 2.47
CA LEU A 187 3.67 0.46 1.29
C LEU A 187 2.59 1.52 1.01
N GLY A 188 2.58 2.08 -0.20
CA GLY A 188 1.59 3.08 -0.60
C GLY A 188 0.15 2.55 -0.54
N ASP A 189 -0.82 3.44 -0.32
CA ASP A 189 -2.23 3.05 -0.12
C ASP A 189 -2.85 2.32 -1.33
N GLU A 190 -2.40 2.66 -2.54
CA GLU A 190 -2.83 2.00 -3.77
C GLU A 190 -2.00 0.73 -4.09
N THR A 191 -0.86 0.53 -3.44
CA THR A 191 0.03 -0.62 -3.67
C THR A 191 -0.39 -1.81 -2.80
N LYS A 192 -0.70 -2.96 -3.40
CA LYS A 192 -1.15 -4.15 -2.67
C LYS A 192 -0.04 -5.09 -2.23
N VAL A 193 1.05 -5.10 -2.99
CA VAL A 193 2.24 -5.90 -2.75
C VAL A 193 3.45 -5.15 -3.33
N ASP A 194 4.55 -5.19 -2.60
CA ASP A 194 5.89 -4.80 -3.04
C ASP A 194 6.89 -5.69 -2.29
N GLY A 195 8.16 -5.72 -2.67
CA GLY A 195 9.14 -6.52 -1.98
C GLY A 195 10.58 -6.35 -2.46
N LYS A 196 11.38 -7.30 -2.00
CA LYS A 196 12.80 -7.42 -2.33
C LYS A 196 13.10 -8.87 -2.62
N VAL A 197 13.89 -9.11 -3.66
CA VAL A 197 14.41 -10.43 -4.01
C VAL A 197 15.93 -10.34 -4.03
N GLU A 198 16.59 -11.30 -3.39
CA GLU A 198 18.05 -11.35 -3.29
C GLU A 198 18.56 -12.74 -3.68
N LEU A 199 19.75 -12.79 -4.28
CA LEU A 199 20.49 -14.03 -4.48
C LEU A 199 21.72 -14.01 -3.60
N ARG A 200 21.98 -15.13 -2.90
CA ARG A 200 23.22 -15.31 -2.15
C ARG A 200 23.93 -16.56 -2.64
N LYS A 201 25.24 -16.43 -2.90
CA LYS A 201 26.05 -17.55 -3.33
C LYS A 201 26.18 -18.60 -2.22
N GLY A 202 25.85 -19.84 -2.55
CA GLY A 202 26.10 -21.01 -1.72
C GLY A 202 27.30 -21.82 -2.20
N PHE A 203 27.64 -22.89 -1.48
CA PHE A 203 28.72 -23.81 -1.86
C PHE A 203 28.36 -24.65 -3.11
N ASP A 204 27.09 -25.06 -3.24
CA ASP A 204 26.58 -25.97 -4.29
C ASP A 204 25.45 -25.34 -5.14
N GLY A 205 25.45 -24.02 -5.26
CA GLY A 205 24.41 -23.27 -5.97
C GLY A 205 24.20 -21.89 -5.38
N PHE A 206 22.95 -21.44 -5.33
CA PHE A 206 22.58 -20.15 -4.75
C PHE A 206 21.27 -20.26 -3.98
N HIS A 207 21.16 -19.42 -2.96
CA HIS A 207 19.91 -19.24 -2.25
C HIS A 207 19.19 -18.04 -2.83
N ILE A 208 17.94 -18.23 -3.21
CA ILE A 208 17.02 -17.13 -3.48
C ILE A 208 16.29 -16.79 -2.18
N PHE A 209 16.23 -15.51 -1.85
CA PHE A 209 15.47 -14.98 -0.73
C PHE A 209 14.47 -13.97 -1.26
N PHE A 210 13.30 -13.91 -0.64
CA PHE A 210 12.41 -12.79 -0.84
C PHE A 210 11.79 -12.30 0.45
N TRP A 211 11.50 -11.00 0.46
CA TRP A 211 10.68 -10.29 1.42
C TRP A 211 9.54 -9.66 0.63
N ALA A 212 8.32 -9.80 1.15
CA ALA A 212 7.15 -9.18 0.56
C ALA A 212 6.40 -8.41 1.64
N TYR A 213 5.99 -7.19 1.29
CA TYR A 213 5.16 -6.30 2.08
C TYR A 213 3.79 -6.28 1.43
N VAL A 214 2.77 -6.78 2.12
CA VAL A 214 1.41 -6.93 1.56
C VAL A 214 0.41 -6.21 2.42
N GLN A 215 -0.59 -5.57 1.82
CA GLN A 215 -1.66 -4.94 2.60
C GLN A 215 -2.48 -5.98 3.37
N ASP A 216 -2.70 -5.76 4.67
CA ASP A 216 -3.55 -6.58 5.52
C ASP A 216 -5.04 -6.26 5.29
N ILE A 217 -5.60 -6.85 4.22
CA ILE A 217 -7.00 -6.66 3.84
C ILE A 217 -7.89 -7.89 4.07
N ALA A 218 -7.30 -9.03 4.45
CA ALA A 218 -8.03 -10.22 4.88
C ALA A 218 -7.13 -11.21 5.64
N TYR A 219 -7.74 -12.10 6.43
CA TYR A 219 -7.00 -13.12 7.17
C TYR A 219 -6.35 -14.17 6.25
N GLN A 220 -7.09 -14.68 5.26
CA GLN A 220 -6.57 -15.68 4.33
C GLN A 220 -5.80 -14.99 3.21
N LYS A 221 -4.49 -15.18 3.22
CA LYS A 221 -3.53 -14.62 2.27
C LYS A 221 -2.63 -15.72 1.75
N GLU A 222 -2.24 -15.63 0.48
CA GLU A 222 -1.15 -16.43 -0.09
C GLU A 222 -0.15 -15.46 -0.71
N VAL A 223 1.12 -15.56 -0.32
CA VAL A 223 2.21 -14.80 -0.92
C VAL A 223 3.21 -15.79 -1.51
N THR A 224 3.57 -15.60 -2.77
CA THR A 224 4.41 -16.53 -3.53
C THR A 224 5.43 -15.74 -4.33
N LEU A 225 6.70 -16.12 -4.25
CA LEU A 225 7.68 -15.70 -5.24
C LEU A 225 7.54 -16.61 -6.47
N VAL A 226 7.28 -16.02 -7.61
CA VAL A 226 7.21 -16.71 -8.91
C VAL A 226 8.45 -16.33 -9.69
N TYR A 227 9.26 -17.30 -10.07
CA TYR A 227 10.54 -17.03 -10.73
C TYR A 227 10.83 -18.00 -11.87
N SER A 228 11.75 -17.59 -12.75
CA SER A 228 12.27 -18.37 -13.84
C SER A 228 13.80 -18.23 -13.89
N LEU A 229 14.45 -19.28 -14.42
CA LEU A 229 15.90 -19.34 -14.62
C LEU A 229 16.29 -19.39 -16.11
N ASP A 230 15.29 -19.38 -17.00
CA ASP A 230 15.45 -19.69 -18.44
C ASP A 230 14.59 -18.79 -19.34
N GLY A 231 14.32 -17.55 -18.91
CA GLY A 231 13.52 -16.60 -19.69
C GLY A 231 12.04 -17.00 -19.78
N TRP A 232 11.49 -17.49 -18.67
CA TRP A 232 10.10 -17.92 -18.52
C TRP A 232 9.69 -19.15 -19.34
N GLN A 233 10.64 -20.00 -19.76
CA GLN A 233 10.31 -21.31 -20.34
C GLN A 233 9.84 -22.28 -19.26
N THR A 234 10.46 -22.22 -18.08
CA THR A 234 10.00 -22.88 -16.87
C THR A 234 9.66 -21.85 -15.80
N VAL A 235 8.64 -22.19 -15.00
CA VAL A 235 8.13 -21.36 -13.90
C VAL A 235 8.25 -22.14 -12.61
N HIS A 236 8.87 -21.52 -11.63
CA HIS A 236 8.98 -22.02 -10.27
C HIS A 236 8.13 -21.16 -9.34
N GLU A 237 7.47 -21.79 -8.37
CA GLU A 237 6.71 -21.12 -7.34
C GLU A 237 7.29 -21.45 -5.97
N LEU A 238 7.69 -20.43 -5.22
CA LEU A 238 8.18 -20.53 -3.85
C LEU A 238 7.17 -19.86 -2.90
N PRO A 239 6.36 -20.65 -2.17
CA PRO A 239 5.42 -20.12 -1.19
C PRO A 239 6.16 -19.41 -0.05
N GLY A 240 5.71 -18.22 0.31
CA GLY A 240 6.17 -17.50 1.48
C GLY A 240 5.49 -17.96 2.76
N TYR A 241 6.11 -17.66 3.88
CA TYR A 241 5.51 -17.76 5.21
C TYR A 241 5.35 -16.36 5.81
N TYR A 242 4.26 -16.17 6.57
CA TYR A 242 4.06 -14.97 7.37
C TYR A 242 5.20 -14.81 8.37
N SER A 243 5.85 -13.65 8.38
CA SER A 243 6.93 -13.32 9.30
C SER A 243 6.43 -12.49 10.48
N ALA A 244 5.79 -11.35 10.21
CA ALA A 244 5.37 -10.38 11.22
C ALA A 244 4.45 -9.32 10.59
N GLU A 245 3.74 -8.57 11.43
CA GLU A 245 3.18 -7.26 11.08
C GLU A 245 4.33 -6.26 10.86
N ASN A 246 4.18 -5.33 9.93
CA ASN A 246 5.16 -4.29 9.68
C ASN A 246 5.16 -3.26 10.82
N PRO A 247 6.26 -3.08 11.57
CA PRO A 247 6.28 -2.21 12.74
C PRO A 247 5.97 -0.73 12.44
N GLY A 248 6.31 -0.26 11.24
CA GLY A 248 6.09 1.13 10.81
C GLY A 248 4.72 1.40 10.21
N GLN A 249 3.95 0.35 9.88
CA GLN A 249 2.66 0.49 9.19
C GLN A 249 1.76 -0.72 9.50
N SER A 250 0.83 -0.56 10.43
CA SER A 250 0.03 -1.66 10.99
C SER A 250 -0.95 -2.34 10.02
N ASN A 251 -1.22 -1.74 8.86
CA ASN A 251 -2.02 -2.34 7.81
C ASN A 251 -1.19 -3.09 6.76
N VAL A 252 0.07 -3.43 7.08
CA VAL A 252 0.98 -4.16 6.19
C VAL A 252 1.59 -5.36 6.92
N ASP A 253 1.53 -6.52 6.26
CA ASP A 253 2.20 -7.74 6.72
C ASP A 253 3.51 -7.97 5.97
N ILE A 254 4.48 -8.55 6.67
CA ILE A 254 5.76 -8.99 6.12
C ILE A 254 5.72 -10.51 5.93
N TRP A 255 5.96 -10.94 4.69
CA TRP A 255 6.13 -12.34 4.30
C TRP A 255 7.55 -12.58 3.82
N LYS A 256 8.05 -13.79 4.05
CA LYS A 256 9.41 -14.18 3.66
C LYS A 256 9.41 -15.56 3.04
N GLY A 257 10.41 -15.85 2.23
CA GLY A 257 10.69 -17.20 1.77
C GLY A 257 12.10 -17.32 1.25
N SER A 258 12.60 -18.55 1.25
CA SER A 258 13.91 -18.85 0.69
C SER A 258 13.99 -20.30 0.24
N GLU A 259 14.76 -20.54 -0.82
CA GLU A 259 15.04 -21.88 -1.32
C GLU A 259 16.49 -21.96 -1.81
N LEU A 260 17.08 -23.14 -1.69
CA LEU A 260 18.36 -23.47 -2.31
C LEU A 260 18.10 -23.98 -3.73
N ILE A 261 18.67 -23.31 -4.72
CA ILE A 261 18.64 -23.76 -6.11
C ILE A 261 19.99 -24.40 -6.42
N HIS A 262 19.96 -25.71 -6.69
CA HIS A 262 21.14 -26.48 -7.04
C HIS A 262 21.57 -26.22 -8.48
N GLY A 263 22.89 -26.19 -8.72
CA GLY A 263 23.48 -26.03 -10.04
C GLY A 263 24.21 -24.71 -10.26
N PHE A 264 24.97 -24.64 -11.35
CA PHE A 264 25.76 -23.46 -11.71
C PHE A 264 24.96 -22.58 -12.68
N ILE A 265 24.55 -21.40 -12.22
CA ILE A 265 24.15 -20.30 -13.11
C ILE A 265 25.41 -19.48 -13.40
N TYR A 266 25.73 -19.28 -14.67
CA TYR A 266 26.94 -18.56 -15.10
C TYR A 266 26.80 -17.02 -15.03
N GLY A 267 25.64 -16.49 -14.60
CA GLY A 267 25.37 -15.07 -14.34
C GLY A 267 23.97 -14.77 -13.78
N THR A 268 23.83 -13.77 -12.91
CA THR A 268 22.57 -13.41 -12.23
C THR A 268 21.46 -12.92 -13.15
N SER A 269 21.82 -12.46 -14.37
CA SER A 269 20.88 -11.97 -15.37
C SER A 269 19.90 -13.03 -15.91
N GLN A 270 20.05 -14.29 -15.51
CA GLN A 270 19.16 -15.38 -15.90
C GLN A 270 17.98 -15.56 -14.94
N VAL A 271 18.06 -14.97 -13.75
CA VAL A 271 16.97 -15.04 -12.78
C VAL A 271 16.03 -13.87 -13.02
N GLU A 272 14.77 -14.20 -13.26
CA GLU A 272 13.66 -13.26 -13.32
C GLU A 272 12.63 -13.66 -12.28
N ALA A 273 12.13 -12.72 -11.50
CA ALA A 273 11.13 -13.01 -10.48
C ALA A 273 10.06 -11.93 -10.35
N ALA A 274 8.90 -12.33 -9.84
CA ALA A 274 7.80 -11.48 -9.45
C ALA A 274 7.15 -12.03 -8.17
N ILE A 275 6.55 -11.14 -7.38
CA ILE A 275 5.85 -11.52 -6.14
C ILE A 275 4.36 -11.50 -6.42
N ARG A 276 3.70 -12.62 -6.17
CA ARG A 276 2.25 -12.77 -6.27
C ARG A 276 1.63 -12.74 -4.88
N TYR A 277 0.62 -11.89 -4.71
CA TYR A 277 -0.21 -11.82 -3.52
C TYR A 277 -1.66 -12.15 -3.88
N ARG A 278 -2.19 -13.26 -3.34
CA ARG A 278 -3.61 -13.62 -3.45
C ARG A 278 -4.37 -13.35 -2.16
N VAL A 279 -5.49 -12.65 -2.29
CA VAL A 279 -6.35 -12.32 -1.16
C VAL A 279 -7.78 -12.04 -1.65
N ASN A 280 -8.78 -12.49 -0.90
CA ASN A 280 -10.21 -12.31 -1.28
C ASN A 280 -10.55 -12.78 -2.70
N GLY A 281 -9.85 -13.80 -3.22
CA GLY A 281 -10.04 -14.30 -4.59
C GLY A 281 -9.48 -13.42 -5.71
N GLN A 282 -8.72 -12.37 -5.38
CA GLN A 282 -8.01 -11.52 -6.32
C GLN A 282 -6.51 -11.82 -6.29
N GLU A 283 -5.83 -11.58 -7.41
CA GLU A 283 -4.38 -11.61 -7.50
C GLU A 283 -3.83 -10.19 -7.69
N HIS A 284 -2.79 -9.88 -6.94
CA HIS A 284 -1.98 -8.69 -7.09
C HIS A 284 -0.55 -9.12 -7.36
N TRP A 285 0.12 -8.37 -8.23
CA TRP A 285 1.47 -8.70 -8.67
C TRP A 285 2.37 -7.51 -8.48
N ASP A 286 3.54 -7.80 -7.93
CA ASP A 286 4.69 -6.92 -7.97
C ASP A 286 5.75 -7.58 -8.85
N ASN A 287 5.96 -6.97 -10.00
CA ASN A 287 6.94 -7.37 -10.99
C ASN A 287 7.95 -6.24 -11.24
N ASN A 288 8.27 -5.47 -10.19
CA ASN A 288 9.22 -4.34 -10.26
C ASN A 288 8.91 -3.42 -11.46
N PHE A 289 7.66 -2.96 -11.53
CA PHE A 289 7.17 -2.09 -12.61
C PHE A 289 7.36 -2.67 -14.02
N LYS A 290 7.06 -3.96 -14.19
CA LYS A 290 7.20 -4.76 -15.43
C LYS A 290 8.63 -5.11 -15.85
N GLN A 291 9.62 -4.75 -15.04
CA GLN A 291 11.01 -5.12 -15.34
C GLN A 291 11.36 -6.51 -14.79
N ASN A 292 10.48 -7.10 -13.98
CA ASN A 292 10.79 -8.23 -13.10
C ASN A 292 11.94 -7.88 -12.13
N TYR A 293 12.06 -8.65 -11.06
CA TYR A 293 13.24 -8.63 -10.24
C TYR A 293 14.37 -9.35 -10.97
N HIS A 294 15.50 -8.68 -11.10
CA HIS A 294 16.78 -9.24 -11.53
C HIS A 294 17.75 -9.21 -10.36
N PRO A 295 17.57 -10.10 -9.37
CA PRO A 295 18.34 -10.04 -8.14
C PRO A 295 19.84 -10.22 -8.45
N VAL A 296 20.65 -9.35 -7.86
CA VAL A 296 22.12 -9.37 -7.97
C VAL A 296 22.73 -10.00 -6.72
N TRP A 297 24.03 -10.36 -6.79
CA TRP A 297 24.78 -10.98 -5.69
C TRP A 297 24.91 -10.09 -4.46
#